data_AF-Q4VAB4-F1
#
_entry.id   AF-Q4VAB4-F1
#
_cell.length_a   1.000
_cell.length_b   1.000
_cell.length_c   1.000
_cell.angle_alpha   90.00
_cell.angle_beta   90.00
_cell.angle_gamma   90.00
#
_symmetry.space_group_name_H-M   'P 1'
#
loop_
_entity.id
_entity.type
_entity.pdbx_description
1 polymer ?
#
loop_
_entity_poly.entity_id
_entity_poly.type
_entity_poly.pdbx_seq_one_letter_code
_entity_poly.pdbx_strand_id
1 'polypeptide(L)'
;MRMNDYQLEDDPVTKQKYFRRYAPRKGDKIYKEYKKFFFYSDAFRPLKFACEAIIEKYEDEIFELIAQEANHLADMLCNEKSDLCGTPTNSPEP
;
A
#
# COMPACT_ATOMS: atom_id res chain seq x y z
N MET A 1 -7.57 -6.57 -1.69
CA MET A 1 -6.13 -6.36 -1.47
C MET A 1 -5.61 -7.43 -0.49
N ARG A 2 -4.46 -8.06 -0.74
CA ARG A 2 -3.92 -9.12 0.13
C ARG A 2 -3.01 -8.51 1.20
N MET A 3 -3.58 -7.84 2.21
CA MET A 3 -2.79 -7.12 3.22
C MET A 3 -1.84 -8.04 4.00
N ASN A 4 -2.23 -9.29 4.20
CA ASN A 4 -1.37 -10.31 4.83
C ASN A 4 -0.09 -10.62 4.04
N ASP A 5 0.02 -10.20 2.78
CA ASP A 5 1.21 -10.41 1.95
C ASP A 5 2.33 -9.38 2.24
N TYR A 6 2.10 -8.41 3.13
CA TYR A 6 3.02 -7.32 3.48
C TYR A 6 3.56 -7.47 4.89
N GLN A 7 4.67 -6.84 5.21
CA GLN A 7 5.27 -6.75 6.55
C GLN A 7 5.69 -5.30 6.82
N LEU A 8 5.60 -4.87 8.08
CA LEU A 8 6.15 -3.58 8.50
C LEU A 8 7.67 -3.71 8.71
N GLU A 9 8.44 -2.89 8.01
CA GLU A 9 9.90 -2.83 8.14
C GLU A 9 10.33 -1.41 8.57
N ASP A 10 11.38 -1.33 9.37
CA ASP A 10 12.04 -0.08 9.73
C ASP A 10 13.28 0.11 8.85
N ASP A 11 13.42 1.27 8.21
CA ASP A 11 14.65 1.63 7.51
C ASP A 11 15.82 1.71 8.53
N PRO A 12 16.93 0.99 8.33
CA PRO A 12 18.00 0.94 9.32
C PRO A 12 18.68 2.29 9.53
N VAL A 13 18.68 3.17 8.51
CA VAL A 13 19.33 4.48 8.50
C VAL A 13 18.38 5.57 8.98
N THR A 14 17.20 5.71 8.35
CA THR A 14 16.26 6.81 8.65
C THR A 14 15.30 6.50 9.79
N LYS A 15 15.19 5.23 10.21
CA LYS A 15 14.16 4.73 11.13
C LYS A 15 12.73 4.93 10.64
N GLN A 16 12.56 5.26 9.36
CA GLN A 16 11.24 5.41 8.76
C GLN A 16 10.60 4.04 8.55
N LYS A 17 9.33 3.92 8.92
CA LYS A 17 8.52 2.72 8.74
C LYS A 17 7.95 2.63 7.34
N TYR A 18 8.04 1.47 6.71
CA TYR A 18 7.40 1.20 5.43
C TYR A 18 6.84 -0.22 5.37
N PHE A 19 5.82 -0.41 4.52
CA PHE A 19 5.22 -1.71 4.29
C PHE A 19 5.85 -2.38 3.06
N ARG A 20 6.47 -3.55 3.26
CA ARG A 20 7.11 -4.31 2.18
C ARG A 20 6.35 -5.59 1.88
N ARG A 21 6.15 -5.91 0.60
CA ARG A 21 5.57 -7.19 0.19
C ARG A 21 6.60 -8.31 0.34
N TYR A 22 6.30 -9.29 1.18
CA TYR A 22 7.14 -10.48 1.37
C TYR A 22 6.57 -11.71 0.64
N ALA A 23 5.24 -11.78 0.47
CA ALA A 23 4.63 -12.93 -0.20
C ALA A 23 4.92 -12.93 -1.72
N PRO A 24 4.98 -14.09 -2.38
CA PRO A 24 5.12 -14.21 -3.83
C PRO A 24 3.87 -13.76 -4.60
N ARG A 25 4.04 -13.27 -5.83
CA ARG A 25 2.95 -12.94 -6.76
C ARG A 25 2.39 -14.20 -7.40
N LYS A 26 1.15 -14.12 -7.90
CA LYS A 26 0.58 -15.19 -8.73
C LYS A 26 1.42 -15.31 -10.00
N GLY A 27 2.05 -16.47 -10.20
CA GLY A 27 2.97 -16.70 -11.32
C GLY A 27 4.39 -17.05 -10.86
N ASP A 28 4.78 -16.65 -9.65
CA ASP A 28 6.08 -17.01 -9.08
C ASP A 28 6.13 -18.52 -8.82
N LYS A 29 7.31 -19.13 -9.04
CA LYS A 29 7.51 -20.58 -8.92
C LYS A 29 7.07 -21.13 -7.56
N ILE A 30 7.37 -20.41 -6.48
CA ILE A 30 7.07 -20.79 -5.09
C ILE A 30 5.63 -20.51 -4.66
N TYR A 31 4.81 -19.85 -5.51
CA TYR A 31 3.47 -19.41 -5.13
C TYR A 31 2.57 -20.55 -4.67
N LYS A 32 2.67 -21.74 -5.29
CA LYS A 32 1.85 -22.91 -4.94
C LYS A 32 2.20 -23.47 -3.56
N GLU A 33 3.49 -23.57 -3.25
CA GLU A 33 4.01 -24.03 -1.97
C GLU A 33 3.69 -23.03 -0.87
N TYR A 34 3.93 -21.75 -1.15
CA TYR A 34 3.66 -20.66 -0.21
C TYR A 34 2.19 -20.60 0.20
N LYS A 35 1.26 -20.80 -0.75
CA LYS A 35 -0.19 -20.77 -0.49
C LYS A 35 -0.73 -21.95 0.35
N LYS A 36 0.10 -22.94 0.68
CA LYS A 36 -0.27 -24.00 1.63
C LYS A 36 -0.30 -23.50 3.08
N PHE A 37 0.33 -22.36 3.35
CA PHE A 37 0.42 -21.77 4.67
C PHE A 37 -0.48 -20.53 4.78
N PHE A 38 -1.03 -20.32 5.97
CA PHE A 38 -1.73 -19.10 6.34
C PHE A 38 -0.82 -18.25 7.23
N PHE A 39 -0.57 -17.02 6.82
CA PHE A 39 0.24 -16.06 7.57
C PHE A 39 -0.64 -14.90 8.03
N TYR A 40 -0.47 -14.51 9.29
CA TYR A 40 -1.03 -13.26 9.81
C TYR A 40 0.09 -12.23 9.89
N SER A 41 -0.12 -11.09 9.23
CA SER A 41 0.87 -10.02 9.22
C SER A 41 0.50 -8.91 10.21
N ASP A 42 1.52 -8.34 10.86
CA ASP A 42 1.43 -7.10 11.62
C ASP A 42 0.98 -5.90 10.76
N ALA A 43 1.25 -5.94 9.46
CA ALA A 43 0.80 -4.97 8.48
C ALA A 43 -0.70 -5.08 8.16
N PHE A 44 -1.39 -6.18 8.51
CA PHE A 44 -2.77 -6.41 8.08
C PHE A 44 -3.72 -5.31 8.55
N ARG A 45 -3.73 -5.00 9.86
CA ARG A 45 -4.67 -4.02 10.43
C ARG A 45 -4.37 -2.60 9.97
N PRO A 46 -3.11 -2.09 10.03
CA PRO A 46 -2.80 -0.75 9.56
C PRO A 46 -3.11 -0.54 8.08
N LEU A 47 -2.75 -1.50 7.22
CA LEU A 47 -3.02 -1.38 5.79
C LEU A 47 -4.52 -1.50 5.47
N LYS A 48 -5.25 -2.36 6.18
CA LYS A 48 -6.71 -2.44 6.04
C LYS A 48 -7.35 -1.09 6.35
N PHE A 49 -7.01 -0.52 7.51
CA PHE A 49 -7.54 0.79 7.94
C PHE A 49 -7.17 1.90 6.96
N ALA A 50 -5.90 1.97 6.53
CA ALA A 50 -5.47 2.96 5.55
C ALA A 50 -6.22 2.83 4.21
N CYS A 51 -6.44 1.61 3.73
CA CYS A 51 -7.22 1.36 2.52
C CYS A 51 -8.68 1.81 2.67
N GLU A 52 -9.32 1.48 3.80
CA GLU A 52 -10.69 1.91 4.11
C GLU A 52 -10.78 3.44 4.15
N ALA A 53 -9.85 4.11 4.84
CA ALA A 53 -9.79 5.56 4.92
C ALA A 53 -9.53 6.25 3.57
N ILE A 54 -8.68 5.67 2.70
CA ILE A 54 -8.44 6.20 1.35
C ILE A 54 -9.72 6.07 0.51
N ILE A 55 -10.39 4.93 0.56
CA ILE A 55 -11.63 4.71 -0.20
C ILE A 55 -12.71 5.70 0.26
N GLU A 56 -12.90 5.85 1.58
CA GLU A 56 -13.91 6.75 2.14
C GLU A 56 -13.61 8.22 1.82
N LYS A 57 -12.35 8.64 1.96
CA LYS A 57 -11.98 10.05 1.77
C LYS A 57 -11.95 10.47 0.31
N TYR A 58 -11.57 9.58 -0.59
CA TYR A 58 -11.36 9.89 -2.02
C TYR A 58 -12.34 9.13 -2.92
N GLU A 59 -13.54 8.86 -2.43
CA GLU A 59 -14.56 8.07 -3.13
C GLU A 59 -14.87 8.68 -4.51
N ASP A 60 -15.13 9.99 -4.56
CA ASP A 60 -15.48 10.70 -5.78
C ASP A 60 -14.33 10.71 -6.80
N GLU A 61 -13.10 10.97 -6.38
CA GLU A 61 -11.92 10.96 -7.26
C GLU A 61 -11.62 9.55 -7.77
N ILE A 62 -11.80 8.52 -6.93
CA ILE A 62 -11.68 7.12 -7.36
C ILE A 62 -12.73 6.81 -8.43
N PHE A 63 -13.99 7.22 -8.23
CA PHE A 63 -15.04 7.02 -9.24
C PHE A 63 -14.74 7.76 -10.54
N GLU A 64 -14.28 9.01 -10.47
CA GLU A 64 -13.90 9.80 -11.65
C GLU A 64 -12.79 9.11 -12.45
N LEU A 65 -11.73 8.65 -11.79
CA LEU A 65 -10.60 7.97 -12.43
C LEU A 65 -11.01 6.61 -13.02
N ILE A 66 -11.91 5.87 -12.36
CA ILE A 66 -12.47 4.63 -12.91
C ILE A 66 -13.31 4.91 -14.16
N ALA A 67 -14.16 5.94 -14.13
CA ALA A 67 -14.99 6.33 -15.26
C ALA A 67 -14.18 6.80 -16.48
N GLN A 68 -12.98 7.35 -16.23
CA GLN A 68 -12.02 7.73 -17.27
C GLN A 68 -11.18 6.55 -17.80
N GLU A 69 -11.42 5.31 -17.33
CA GLU A 69 -10.65 4.11 -17.67
C GLU A 69 -9.14 4.27 -17.46
N ALA A 70 -8.77 4.98 -16.41
CA ALA A 70 -7.42 5.44 -16.27
C ALA A 70 -6.47 4.29 -15.85
N ASN A 71 -5.50 3.97 -16.72
CA ASN A 71 -4.59 2.81 -16.55
C ASN A 71 -3.73 2.86 -15.27
N HIS A 72 -3.52 4.05 -14.71
CA HIS A 72 -2.63 4.32 -13.59
C HIS A 72 -3.35 4.92 -12.38
N LEU A 73 -4.55 4.40 -12.07
CA LEU A 73 -5.42 4.93 -11.01
C LEU A 73 -4.69 5.24 -9.71
N ALA A 74 -3.82 4.33 -9.24
CA ALA A 74 -3.07 4.53 -8.00
C ALA A 74 -2.12 5.72 -8.08
N ASP A 75 -1.40 5.89 -9.19
CA ASP A 75 -0.44 6.98 -9.36
C ASP A 75 -1.14 8.34 -9.49
N MET A 76 -2.22 8.43 -10.28
CA MET A 76 -2.97 9.69 -10.39
C MET A 76 -3.68 10.04 -9.08
N LEU A 77 -4.28 9.06 -8.41
CA LEU A 77 -4.91 9.28 -7.12
C LEU A 77 -3.89 9.81 -6.11
N CYS A 78 -2.72 9.17 -6.03
CA CYS A 78 -1.72 9.47 -4.99
C CYS A 78 -0.90 10.75 -5.25
N ASN A 79 -0.70 11.12 -6.52
CA ASN A 79 0.13 12.27 -6.90
C ASN A 79 -0.66 13.50 -7.36
N GLU A 80 -1.81 13.31 -8.04
CA GLU A 80 -2.57 14.42 -8.66
C GLU A 80 -3.81 14.81 -7.87
N LYS A 81 -4.52 13.81 -7.32
CA LYS A 81 -5.80 14.02 -6.61
C LYS A 81 -5.62 14.03 -5.08
N SER A 82 -4.44 13.70 -4.57
CA SER A 82 -4.15 13.70 -3.13
C SER A 82 -2.68 14.04 -2.82
N ASP A 83 -2.40 14.40 -1.57
CA ASP A 83 -1.03 14.61 -1.05
C ASP A 83 -0.43 13.33 -0.42
N LEU A 84 -0.96 12.14 -0.78
CA LEU A 84 -0.57 10.88 -0.15
C LEU A 84 0.84 10.42 -0.52
N CYS A 85 1.29 10.74 -1.74
CA CYS A 85 2.62 10.39 -2.24
C CYS A 85 3.62 11.55 -2.19
N GLY A 86 3.34 12.60 -1.40
CA GLY A 86 4.24 13.73 -1.21
C GLY A 86 5.65 13.28 -0.80
N THR A 87 6.65 14.05 -1.21
CA THR A 87 8.04 13.82 -0.77
C THR A 87 8.08 13.83 0.75
N PRO A 88 8.75 12.85 1.40
CA PRO A 88 8.87 12.85 2.86
C PRO A 88 9.51 14.18 3.27
N THR A 89 8.72 15.00 3.96
CA THR A 89 9.20 16.25 4.54
C THR A 89 10.18 15.84 5.63
N ASN A 90 11.46 15.78 5.29
CA ASN A 90 12.54 15.67 6.25
C ASN A 90 12.57 16.97 7.07
N SER A 91 11.70 17.06 8.06
CA SER A 91 11.85 18.02 9.15
C SER A 91 12.62 17.29 10.25
N PRO A 92 13.94 17.52 10.43
CA PRO A 92 14.55 17.26 11.71
C PRO A 92 13.96 18.28 12.68
N GLU A 93 13.12 17.83 13.61
CA GLU A 93 12.73 18.62 14.77
C GLU A 93 14.00 18.91 15.61
N PRO A 94 14.18 20.13 16.15
CA PRO A 94 15.40 20.54 16.85
C PRO A 94 15.71 19.75 18.13
#